data_AF-A0A139SR04-F1
#
_entry.id   AF-A0A139SR04-F1
#
_cell.length_a   1.000
_cell.length_b   1.000
_cell.length_c   1.000
_cell.angle_alpha   90.00
_cell.angle_beta   90.00
_cell.angle_gamma   90.00
#
_symmetry.space_group_name_H-M   'P 1'
#
loop_
_entity.id
_entity.type
_entity.pdbx_description
1 polymer ?
#
loop_
_entity_poly.entity_id
_entity_poly.type
_entity_poly.pdbx_seq_one_letter_code
_entity_poly.pdbx_strand_id
1 'polypeptide(L)'
;MKSRAQGFSLVEVIIAIAVAGGALAVILALLARLLRATEDAADHQTALRLAGAVELRLYEEMGGAFPGGLQAGRVFVADKEGANLRGELESDAVLAPAYFHIAVSPFAQSPLAYQAGRGVLPLRVRVSWPYSAVLSASGNPSASVNTQSVEFIVTLTPP
;
A
#
# COMPACT_ATOMS: atom_id res chain seq x y z
N MET A 1 -56.73 -21.23 34.46
CA MET A 1 -55.76 -20.11 34.40
C MET A 1 -55.88 -19.47 33.03
N LYS A 2 -56.53 -18.29 32.92
CA LYS A 2 -56.70 -17.59 31.64
C LYS A 2 -55.43 -16.79 31.36
N SER A 3 -54.66 -17.22 30.36
CA SER A 3 -53.59 -16.43 29.75
C SER A 3 -54.20 -15.14 29.18
N ARG A 4 -53.89 -13.99 29.79
CA ARG A 4 -54.17 -12.69 29.18
C ARG A 4 -53.10 -12.48 28.11
N ALA A 5 -53.46 -12.67 26.85
CA ALA A 5 -52.62 -12.23 25.74
C ALA A 5 -52.54 -10.69 25.79
N GLN A 6 -51.45 -10.17 26.32
CA GLN A 6 -51.12 -8.75 26.23
C GLN A 6 -50.62 -8.49 24.81
N GLY A 7 -51.43 -7.83 23.99
CA GLY A 7 -51.00 -7.36 22.67
C GLY A 7 -50.09 -6.16 22.79
N PHE A 8 -49.09 -6.06 21.92
CA PHE A 8 -48.24 -4.88 21.81
C PHE A 8 -49.02 -3.70 21.24
N SER A 9 -48.81 -2.51 21.79
CA SER A 9 -49.35 -1.27 21.23
C SER A 9 -48.68 -0.96 19.88
N LEU A 10 -49.43 -0.37 18.94
CA LEU A 10 -48.89 0.07 17.64
C LEU A 10 -47.66 0.99 17.82
N VAL A 11 -47.69 1.86 18.84
CA VAL A 11 -46.57 2.76 19.15
C VAL A 11 -45.33 1.98 19.59
N GLU A 12 -45.49 0.93 20.39
CA GLU A 12 -44.37 0.07 20.81
C GLU A 12 -43.73 -0.65 19.63
N VAL A 13 -44.56 -1.13 18.69
CA VAL A 13 -44.07 -1.79 17.47
C VAL A 13 -43.28 -0.81 16.60
N ILE A 14 -43.76 0.43 16.44
CA ILE A 14 -43.06 1.47 15.66
C ILE A 14 -41.70 1.80 16.30
N ILE A 15 -41.66 1.97 17.63
CA ILE A 15 -40.41 2.21 18.35
C ILE A 15 -39.46 1.03 18.18
N ALA A 16 -39.94 -0.21 18.33
CA ALA A 16 -39.14 -1.41 18.15
C ALA A 16 -38.53 -1.50 16.74
N ILE A 17 -39.32 -1.19 15.70
CA ILE A 17 -38.83 -1.15 14.31
C ILE A 17 -37.78 -0.05 14.12
N ALA A 18 -38.00 1.14 14.68
CA ALA A 18 -37.04 2.24 14.58
C ALA A 18 -35.70 1.90 15.27
N VAL A 19 -35.76 1.30 16.46
CA VAL A 19 -34.57 0.84 17.19
C VAL A 19 -33.85 -0.27 16.44
N ALA A 20 -34.59 -1.27 15.94
CA ALA A 20 -34.02 -2.36 15.16
C ALA A 20 -33.37 -1.87 13.85
N GLY A 21 -34.04 -0.96 13.14
CA GLY A 21 -33.51 -0.35 11.92
C GLY A 21 -32.26 0.48 12.19
N GLY A 22 -32.26 1.27 13.27
CA GLY A 22 -31.08 2.03 13.70
C GLY A 22 -29.90 1.13 14.06
N ALA A 23 -30.13 0.06 14.82
CA ALA A 23 -29.09 -0.91 15.15
C ALA A 23 -28.52 -1.59 13.89
N LEU A 24 -29.37 -1.98 12.94
CA LEU A 24 -28.93 -2.56 11.67
C LEU A 24 -28.07 -1.59 10.86
N ALA A 25 -28.47 -0.31 10.77
CA ALA A 25 -27.70 0.71 10.08
C ALA A 25 -26.31 0.90 10.70
N VAL A 26 -26.21 0.91 12.02
CA VAL A 26 -24.93 1.00 12.74
C VAL A 26 -24.04 -0.21 12.46
N ILE A 27 -24.60 -1.43 12.51
CA ILE A 27 -23.86 -2.66 12.23
C ILE A 27 -23.31 -2.64 10.80
N LEU A 28 -24.12 -2.24 9.82
CA LEU A 28 -23.68 -2.14 8.42
C LEU A 28 -22.57 -1.09 8.23
N ALA A 29 -22.68 0.06 8.90
CA ALA A 29 -21.65 1.09 8.86
C ALA A 29 -20.33 0.60 9.47
N LEU A 30 -20.39 -0.12 10.59
CA LEU A 30 -19.21 -0.72 11.23
C LEU A 30 -18.60 -1.82 10.35
N LEU A 31 -19.42 -2.66 9.73
CA LEU A 31 -18.94 -3.71 8.83
C LEU A 31 -18.20 -3.12 7.62
N ALA A 32 -18.75 -2.07 7.00
CA ALA A 32 -18.09 -1.38 5.90
C ALA A 32 -16.74 -0.77 6.32
N ARG A 33 -16.66 -0.22 7.55
CA ARG A 33 -15.40 0.31 8.10
C ARG A 33 -14.38 -0.79 8.39
N LEU A 34 -14.83 -1.93 8.92
CA LEU A 34 -13.96 -3.08 9.19
C LEU A 34 -13.39 -3.67 7.90
N LEU A 35 -14.22 -3.81 6.85
CA LEU A 35 -13.76 -4.30 5.54
C LEU A 35 -12.66 -3.40 4.94
N ARG A 36 -12.84 -2.08 5.00
CA ARG A 36 -11.81 -1.13 4.55
C ARG A 36 -10.52 -1.26 5.37
N ALA A 37 -10.65 -1.36 6.69
CA ALA A 37 -9.48 -1.53 7.56
C ALA A 37 -8.73 -2.85 7.27
N THR A 38 -9.44 -3.93 6.91
CA THR A 38 -8.78 -5.19 6.51
C THR A 38 -8.08 -5.09 5.17
N GLU A 39 -8.64 -4.34 4.21
CA GLU A 39 -7.98 -4.08 2.92
C GLU A 39 -6.74 -3.20 3.11
N ASP A 40 -6.84 -2.11 3.88
CA ASP A 40 -5.70 -1.24 4.21
C ASP A 40 -4.57 -2.04 4.90
N ALA A 41 -4.91 -2.94 5.81
CA ALA A 41 -3.94 -3.79 6.49
C ALA A 41 -3.27 -4.80 5.54
N ALA A 42 -4.03 -5.39 4.62
CA ALA A 42 -3.50 -6.32 3.61
C ALA A 42 -2.57 -5.60 2.62
N ASP A 43 -2.94 -4.41 2.17
CA ASP A 43 -2.13 -3.57 1.29
C ASP A 43 -0.84 -3.15 1.99
N HIS A 44 -0.93 -2.74 3.26
CA HIS A 44 0.24 -2.39 4.06
C HIS A 44 1.18 -3.60 4.26
N GLN A 45 0.65 -4.78 4.54
CA GLN A 45 1.45 -5.99 4.67
C GLN A 45 2.13 -6.35 3.35
N THR A 46 1.46 -6.17 2.22
CA THR A 46 2.03 -6.40 0.88
C THR A 46 3.13 -5.39 0.58
N ALA A 47 2.93 -4.11 0.92
CA ALA A 47 3.95 -3.08 0.79
C ALA A 47 5.23 -3.39 1.60
N LEU A 48 5.10 -3.98 2.78
CA LEU A 48 6.25 -4.42 3.58
C LEU A 48 6.98 -5.62 2.94
N ARG A 49 6.25 -6.56 2.32
CA ARG A 49 6.85 -7.71 1.62
C ARG A 49 7.59 -7.30 0.36
N LEU A 50 7.10 -6.26 -0.32
CA LEU A 50 7.75 -5.70 -1.52
C LEU A 50 9.17 -5.21 -1.24
N ALA A 51 9.53 -4.87 -0.01
CA ALA A 51 10.90 -4.49 0.35
C ALA A 51 11.93 -5.54 -0.05
N GLY A 52 11.69 -6.81 0.28
CA GLY A 52 12.59 -7.91 -0.07
C GLY A 52 12.59 -8.24 -1.57
N ALA A 53 11.44 -8.12 -2.23
CA ALA A 53 11.36 -8.32 -3.68
C ALA A 53 12.14 -7.24 -4.45
N VAL A 54 12.07 -5.99 -4.00
CA VAL A 54 12.81 -4.86 -4.56
C VAL A 54 14.31 -5.04 -4.35
N GLU A 55 14.74 -5.49 -3.17
CA GLU A 55 16.15 -5.82 -2.90
C GLU A 55 16.69 -6.86 -3.88
N LEU A 56 15.97 -7.97 -4.07
CA LEU A 56 16.34 -9.02 -5.01
C LEU A 56 16.41 -8.48 -6.46
N ARG A 57 15.41 -7.72 -6.89
CA ARG A 57 15.37 -7.16 -8.25
C ARG A 57 16.51 -6.16 -8.49
N LEU A 58 16.80 -5.30 -7.52
CA LEU A 58 17.93 -4.37 -7.59
C LEU A 58 19.25 -5.13 -7.73
N TYR A 59 19.40 -6.23 -6.99
CA TYR A 59 20.58 -7.08 -7.07
C TYR A 59 20.74 -7.75 -8.45
N GLU A 60 19.65 -8.30 -9.00
CA GLU A 60 19.62 -8.87 -10.35
C GLU A 60 20.01 -7.84 -11.42
N GLU A 61 19.45 -6.64 -11.35
CA GLU A 61 19.70 -5.56 -12.31
C GLU A 61 21.13 -5.01 -12.24
N MET A 62 21.77 -5.09 -11.08
CA MET A 62 23.16 -4.67 -10.92
C MET A 62 24.14 -5.66 -11.57
N GLY A 63 23.75 -6.91 -11.81
CA GLY A 63 24.59 -7.89 -12.51
C GLY A 63 25.98 -8.08 -11.87
N GLY A 64 26.11 -7.85 -10.56
CA GLY A 64 27.39 -7.87 -9.82
C GLY A 64 28.22 -6.58 -9.87
N ALA A 65 27.81 -5.55 -10.63
CA ALA A 65 28.49 -4.26 -10.71
C ALA A 65 28.04 -3.30 -9.59
N PHE A 66 28.63 -3.46 -8.40
CA PHE A 66 28.38 -2.58 -7.24
C PHE A 66 29.36 -1.40 -7.18
N PRO A 67 28.92 -0.13 -6.95
CA PRO A 67 27.56 0.42 -6.96
C PRO A 67 27.13 1.03 -8.33
N GLY A 68 27.97 0.90 -9.36
CA GLY A 68 27.98 1.76 -10.55
C GLY A 68 26.75 1.68 -11.47
N GLY A 69 25.81 0.77 -11.23
CA GLY A 69 24.61 0.57 -12.06
C GLY A 69 23.34 1.29 -11.58
N LEU A 70 23.33 1.86 -10.37
CA LEU A 70 22.11 2.45 -9.80
C LEU A 70 21.92 3.91 -10.24
N GLN A 71 21.13 4.12 -11.28
CA GLN A 71 20.66 5.46 -11.65
C GLN A 71 19.75 6.02 -10.55
N ALA A 72 19.94 7.30 -10.22
CA ALA A 72 19.11 7.97 -9.22
C ALA A 72 17.63 8.00 -9.66
N GLY A 73 16.72 7.67 -8.75
CA GLY A 73 15.28 7.78 -8.99
C GLY A 73 14.68 6.61 -9.76
N ARG A 74 15.09 5.37 -9.46
CA ARG A 74 14.54 4.18 -10.11
C ARG A 74 13.12 3.93 -9.61
N VAL A 75 12.20 3.67 -10.54
CA VAL A 75 10.79 3.43 -10.23
C VAL A 75 10.39 2.03 -10.66
N PHE A 76 9.77 1.31 -9.74
CA PHE A 76 9.13 0.02 -9.99
C PHE A 76 7.63 0.14 -9.75
N VAL A 77 6.91 -0.78 -10.36
CA VAL A 77 5.47 -0.96 -10.15
C VAL A 77 5.19 -2.42 -9.83
N ALA A 78 4.18 -2.66 -9.01
CA ALA A 78 3.70 -3.99 -8.70
C ALA A 78 2.17 -4.04 -8.72
N ASP A 79 1.63 -5.23 -8.95
CA ASP A 79 0.20 -5.53 -8.82
C ASP A 79 -0.25 -5.54 -7.35
N LYS A 80 -1.56 -5.68 -7.10
CA LYS A 80 -2.13 -5.60 -5.75
C LYS A 80 -1.63 -6.73 -4.83
N GLU A 81 -1.29 -7.87 -5.41
CA GLU A 81 -0.76 -9.04 -4.71
C GLU A 81 0.75 -8.93 -4.44
N GLY A 82 1.44 -7.98 -5.08
CA GLY A 82 2.89 -7.80 -5.00
C GLY A 82 3.69 -8.91 -5.69
N ALA A 83 3.05 -9.71 -6.55
CA ALA A 83 3.66 -10.84 -7.25
C ALA A 83 4.40 -10.41 -8.52
N ASN A 84 3.91 -9.35 -9.19
CA ASN A 84 4.43 -8.90 -10.48
C ASN A 84 5.19 -7.58 -10.35
N LEU A 85 6.36 -7.61 -9.71
CA LEU A 85 7.27 -6.48 -9.62
C LEU A 85 8.01 -6.27 -10.95
N ARG A 86 7.94 -5.06 -11.49
CA ARG A 86 8.58 -4.68 -12.77
C ARG A 86 9.02 -3.23 -12.78
N GLY A 87 9.92 -2.86 -13.69
CA GLY A 87 10.27 -1.46 -13.92
C GLY A 87 9.08 -0.68 -14.48
N GLU A 88 8.92 0.60 -14.13
CA GLU A 88 7.81 1.43 -14.65
C GLU A 88 7.81 1.52 -16.19
N LEU A 89 8.99 1.51 -16.80
CA LEU A 89 9.16 1.54 -18.25
C LEU A 89 8.97 0.17 -18.93
N GLU A 90 8.89 -0.92 -18.15
CA GLU A 90 8.62 -2.26 -18.66
C GLU A 90 7.11 -2.39 -18.89
N SER A 91 6.64 -1.89 -20.04
CA SER A 91 5.26 -2.01 -20.46
C SER A 91 5.03 -3.37 -21.11
N ASP A 92 4.50 -4.31 -20.35
CA ASP A 92 3.97 -5.57 -20.87
C ASP A 92 2.45 -5.58 -20.73
N ALA A 93 1.76 -5.62 -21.87
CA ALA A 93 0.30 -5.51 -21.97
C ALA A 93 -0.45 -6.71 -21.36
N VAL A 94 0.27 -7.81 -21.06
CA VAL A 94 -0.31 -9.04 -20.51
C VAL A 94 -0.39 -9.00 -18.97
N LEU A 95 0.27 -8.05 -18.33
CA LEU A 95 0.39 -8.03 -16.87
C LEU A 95 -0.79 -7.34 -16.18
N ALA A 96 -1.04 -7.77 -14.95
CA ALA A 96 -2.03 -7.16 -14.06
C ALA A 96 -1.76 -5.64 -13.89
N PRO A 97 -2.83 -4.84 -13.69
CA PRO A 97 -2.70 -3.40 -13.52
C PRO A 97 -1.82 -3.05 -12.32
N ALA A 98 -0.97 -2.05 -12.47
CA ALA A 98 -0.14 -1.54 -11.39
C ALA A 98 -1.01 -0.98 -10.25
N TYR A 99 -0.74 -1.44 -9.03
CA TYR A 99 -1.39 -1.00 -7.80
C TYR A 99 -0.42 -0.30 -6.86
N PHE A 100 0.82 -0.77 -6.76
CA PHE A 100 1.87 -0.13 -5.97
C PHE A 100 2.84 0.65 -6.88
N HIS A 101 3.18 1.86 -6.47
CA HIS A 101 4.29 2.66 -6.98
C HIS A 101 5.48 2.53 -6.03
N ILE A 102 6.67 2.23 -6.54
CA ILE A 102 7.85 1.98 -5.71
C ILE A 102 8.98 2.88 -6.20
N ALA A 103 9.33 3.90 -5.41
CA ALA A 103 10.44 4.80 -5.72
C ALA A 103 11.68 4.41 -4.93
N VAL A 104 12.78 4.18 -5.64
CA VAL A 104 14.09 3.87 -5.07
C VAL A 104 15.04 5.04 -5.32
N SER A 105 15.60 5.57 -4.25
CA SER A 105 16.54 6.69 -4.30
C SER A 105 17.74 6.45 -3.40
N PRO A 106 18.96 6.74 -3.87
CA PRO A 106 20.13 6.74 -3.00
C PRO A 106 20.08 7.94 -2.04
N PHE A 107 20.71 7.81 -0.88
CA PHE A 107 20.89 8.96 0.01
C PHE A 107 21.96 9.90 -0.58
N ALA A 108 21.59 11.17 -0.74
CA ALA A 108 22.50 12.19 -1.29
C ALA A 108 23.47 12.77 -0.24
N GLN A 109 23.19 12.58 1.06
CA GLN A 109 23.91 13.25 2.15
C GLN A 109 24.38 12.25 3.22
N SER A 110 25.54 12.54 3.82
CA SER A 110 26.06 11.82 4.99
C SER A 110 25.08 11.88 6.18
N PRO A 111 25.00 10.86 7.05
CA PRO A 111 25.90 9.69 7.14
C PRO A 111 25.51 8.51 6.24
N LEU A 112 24.36 8.59 5.55
CA LEU A 112 23.83 7.50 4.73
C LEU A 112 24.24 7.61 3.26
N ALA A 113 24.91 8.67 2.83
CA ALA A 113 25.47 8.72 1.48
C ALA A 113 26.42 7.55 1.23
N TYR A 114 26.44 7.07 -0.02
CA TYR A 114 27.39 6.06 -0.45
C TYR A 114 28.83 6.52 -0.19
N GLN A 115 29.63 5.66 0.43
CA GLN A 115 31.06 5.88 0.65
C GLN A 115 31.83 4.71 0.04
N ALA A 116 32.66 5.01 -0.96
CA ALA A 116 33.58 4.04 -1.53
C ALA A 116 34.47 3.47 -0.41
N GLY A 117 34.41 2.16 -0.19
CA GLY A 117 35.14 1.45 0.86
C GLY A 117 34.30 0.92 2.02
N ARG A 118 33.02 1.35 2.18
CA ARG A 118 32.13 0.75 3.20
C ARG A 118 31.46 -0.55 2.77
N GLY A 119 31.48 -0.88 1.48
CA GLY A 119 30.85 -2.09 0.96
C GLY A 119 29.33 -2.17 1.20
N VAL A 120 28.67 -1.04 1.47
CA VAL A 120 27.23 -0.97 1.71
C VAL A 120 26.66 0.25 1.00
N LEU A 121 25.55 0.06 0.30
CA LEU A 121 24.78 1.13 -0.34
C LEU A 121 23.38 1.15 0.28
N PRO A 122 23.12 2.06 1.25
CA PRO A 122 21.77 2.26 1.74
C PRO A 122 20.95 2.99 0.68
N LEU A 123 19.74 2.49 0.48
CA LEU A 123 18.75 3.02 -0.44
C LEU A 123 17.48 3.33 0.33
N ARG A 124 16.85 4.45 -0.01
CA ARG A 124 15.51 4.80 0.43
C ARG A 124 14.53 4.22 -0.57
N VAL A 125 13.66 3.36 -0.08
CA VAL A 125 12.57 2.78 -0.86
C VAL A 125 11.25 3.28 -0.28
N ARG A 126 10.45 3.93 -1.12
CA ARG A 126 9.11 4.38 -0.78
C ARG A 126 8.11 3.61 -1.62
N VAL A 127 7.23 2.89 -0.96
CA VAL A 127 6.12 2.17 -1.58
C VAL A 127 4.85 2.97 -1.32
N SER A 128 4.14 3.34 -2.38
CA SER A 128 2.93 4.15 -2.33
C SER A 128 1.78 3.47 -3.07
N TRP A 129 0.56 3.60 -2.56
CA TRP A 129 -0.66 3.07 -3.19
C TRP A 129 -1.87 3.96 -2.90
N PRO A 130 -2.91 3.90 -3.74
CA PRO A 130 -2.96 3.22 -5.03
C PRO A 130 -2.13 3.96 -6.11
N TYR A 131 -1.58 3.23 -7.10
CA TYR A 131 -0.73 3.80 -8.18
C TYR A 131 -1.42 4.93 -8.95
N SER A 132 -2.73 4.79 -9.20
CA SER A 132 -3.54 5.84 -9.85
C SER A 132 -3.57 7.16 -9.07
N ALA A 133 -3.53 7.09 -7.74
CA ALA A 133 -3.47 8.27 -6.90
C ALA A 133 -2.12 8.98 -7.02
N VAL A 134 -1.03 8.21 -7.10
CA VAL A 134 0.34 8.72 -7.27
C VAL A 134 0.47 9.45 -8.61
N LEU A 135 -0.02 8.85 -9.70
CA LEU A 135 -0.02 9.48 -11.03
C LEU A 135 -0.85 10.77 -11.09
N SER A 136 -1.97 10.79 -10.38
CA SER A 136 -2.82 11.98 -10.31
C SER A 136 -2.12 13.12 -9.56
N ALA A 137 -1.39 12.80 -8.48
CA ALA A 137 -0.61 13.77 -7.72
C ALA A 137 0.60 14.32 -8.49
N SER A 138 1.26 13.52 -9.34
CA SER A 138 2.39 13.99 -10.14
C SER A 138 1.98 14.97 -11.25
N GLY A 139 0.75 14.84 -11.79
CA GLY A 139 0.23 15.75 -12.81
C GLY A 139 -0.35 17.05 -12.24
N ASN A 140 -0.75 17.06 -10.96
CA ASN A 140 -1.28 18.24 -10.29
C ASN A 140 -0.97 18.19 -8.78
N PRO A 141 0.15 18.79 -8.32
CA PRO A 141 0.60 18.70 -6.93
C PRO A 141 -0.33 19.40 -5.93
N SER A 142 -1.35 20.13 -6.40
CA SER A 142 -2.37 20.77 -5.57
C SER A 142 -3.58 19.89 -5.30
N ALA A 143 -3.71 18.74 -5.96
CA ALA A 143 -4.78 17.79 -5.69
C ALA A 143 -4.48 16.99 -4.41
N SER A 144 -5.34 17.09 -3.40
CA SER A 144 -5.27 16.23 -2.22
C SER A 144 -5.73 14.83 -2.60
N VAL A 145 -4.82 14.01 -3.12
CA VAL A 145 -5.12 12.61 -3.44
C VAL A 145 -4.79 11.74 -2.25
N ASN A 146 -5.75 10.91 -1.81
CA ASN A 146 -5.57 9.98 -0.69
C ASN A 146 -4.57 8.88 -1.09
N THR A 147 -3.29 9.19 -0.96
CA THR A 147 -2.17 8.29 -1.25
C THR A 147 -1.62 7.82 0.09
N GLN A 148 -1.59 6.51 0.29
CA GLN A 148 -0.88 5.90 1.40
C GLN A 148 0.54 5.58 0.97
N SER A 149 1.50 5.67 1.89
CA SER A 149 2.89 5.29 1.61
C SER A 149 3.59 4.75 2.83
N VAL A 150 4.49 3.79 2.62
CA VAL A 150 5.47 3.34 3.61
C VAL A 150 6.87 3.57 3.05
N GLU A 151 7.78 3.99 3.91
CA GLU A 151 9.18 4.22 3.56
C GLU A 151 10.07 3.33 4.41
N PHE A 152 11.03 2.68 3.77
CA PHE A 152 12.02 1.83 4.42
C PHE A 152 13.40 2.04 3.83
N ILE A 153 14.41 1.65 4.61
CA ILE A 153 15.81 1.72 4.23
C ILE A 153 16.26 0.30 3.91
N VAL A 154 16.68 0.07 2.67
CA VAL A 154 17.28 -1.19 2.23
C VAL A 154 18.79 -0.98 2.13
N THR A 155 19.58 -1.93 2.61
CA THR A 155 21.03 -1.88 2.51
C THR A 155 21.50 -2.93 1.52
N LEU A 156 22.00 -2.51 0.36
CA LEU A 156 22.62 -3.42 -0.59
C LEU A 156 24.08 -3.66 -0.19
N THR A 157 24.45 -4.93 -0.08
CA THR A 157 25.84 -5.38 0.05
C THR A 157 26.28 -6.07 -1.23
N PRO A 158 27.55 -5.94 -1.65
CA PRO A 158 28.10 -6.75 -2.72
C PRO A 158 28.08 -8.24 -2.32
N PRO A 159 28.00 -9.16 -3.30
CA PRO A 159 28.21 -10.59 -3.06
C PRO A 159 29.59 -10.91 -2.46
#